data_AF-A0A1Q3VUP8-F1
#
_entry.id   AF-A0A1Q3VUP8-F1
#
_cell.length_a   1.000
_cell.length_b   1.000
_cell.length_c   1.000
_cell.angle_alpha   90.00
_cell.angle_beta   90.00
_cell.angle_gamma   90.00
#
_symmetry.space_group_name_H-M   'P 1'
#
loop_
_entity.id
_entity.type
_entity.pdbx_description
1 polymer ?
#
loop_
_entity_poly.entity_id
_entity_poly.type
_entity_poly.pdbx_seq_one_letter_code
_entity_poly.pdbx_strand_id
1 'polypeptide(L)'
;MALYAAQQGFLEPENVLVTTLHELIHIDSAAHQGYSVAGTYLAPYVSHASWPFLNNADVAAYLSPSEKSALEPIYSSYIRQIPQNRLGNVLDEVNAYSQTVPFLCQETPGQAVAHLHNLVGHLTLVEFYLRTLRERFPAQHEKLTKNRVSRGALETLVANAYKTLNLCFQLGLREADPRKVPKSATEAFSEQPK
;
A
#
# COMPACT_ATOMS: atom_id res chain seq x y z
N MET A 1 17.14 -12.95 2.76
CA MET A 1 16.63 -12.36 1.50
C MET A 1 16.23 -13.42 0.49
N ALA A 2 17.15 -14.19 -0.11
CA ALA A 2 16.76 -15.25 -1.07
C ALA A 2 15.79 -16.30 -0.49
N LEU A 3 16.01 -16.77 0.73
CA LEU A 3 15.09 -17.69 1.43
C LEU A 3 13.71 -17.06 1.70
N TYR A 4 13.66 -15.76 1.98
CA TYR A 4 12.43 -15.02 2.25
C TYR A 4 11.61 -14.81 0.96
N ALA A 5 12.27 -14.43 -0.14
CA ALA A 5 11.65 -14.36 -1.46
C ALA A 5 11.08 -15.73 -1.88
N ALA A 6 11.86 -16.80 -1.70
CA ALA A 6 11.39 -18.16 -2.00
C ALA A 6 10.17 -18.57 -1.18
N GLN A 7 10.08 -18.16 0.10
CA GLN A 7 8.90 -18.39 0.95
C GLN A 7 7.65 -17.65 0.46
N GLN A 8 7.80 -16.56 -0.30
CA GLN A 8 6.70 -15.85 -0.96
C GLN A 8 6.38 -16.39 -2.37
N GLY A 9 7.05 -17.46 -2.81
CA GLY A 9 6.86 -18.05 -4.14
C GLY A 9 7.70 -17.37 -5.24
N PHE A 10 8.60 -16.46 -4.87
CA PHE A 10 9.51 -15.76 -5.78
C PHE A 10 10.80 -16.55 -5.96
N LEU A 11 10.87 -17.35 -7.03
CA LEU A 11 12.00 -18.25 -7.30
C LEU A 11 12.97 -17.71 -8.37
N GLU A 12 12.53 -16.77 -9.19
CA GLU A 12 13.33 -16.19 -10.26
C GLU A 12 14.25 -15.07 -9.74
N PRO A 13 15.46 -14.90 -10.32
CA PRO A 13 16.45 -13.91 -9.85
C PRO A 13 15.92 -12.48 -9.79
N GLU A 14 15.09 -12.08 -10.76
CA GLU A 14 14.52 -10.72 -10.82
C GLU A 14 13.52 -10.49 -9.68
N ASN A 15 12.68 -11.49 -9.37
CA ASN A 15 11.80 -11.42 -8.21
C ASN A 15 12.58 -11.41 -6.90
N VAL A 16 13.69 -12.14 -6.79
CA VAL A 16 14.57 -12.12 -5.61
C VAL A 16 15.20 -10.74 -5.43
N LEU A 17 15.69 -10.12 -6.51
CA LEU A 17 16.24 -8.77 -6.50
C LEU A 17 15.17 -7.76 -6.05
N VAL A 18 13.99 -7.81 -6.65
CA VAL A 18 12.90 -6.86 -6.36
C VAL A 18 12.36 -7.04 -4.96
N THR A 19 12.18 -8.27 -4.49
CA THR A 19 11.83 -8.54 -3.09
C THR A 19 12.93 -8.03 -2.15
N THR A 20 14.20 -8.14 -2.53
CA THR A 20 15.29 -7.60 -1.72
C THR A 20 15.25 -6.07 -1.65
N LEU A 21 15.02 -5.40 -2.77
CA LEU A 21 14.86 -3.94 -2.81
C LEU A 21 13.63 -3.48 -2.03
N HIS A 22 12.52 -4.23 -2.10
CA HIS A 22 11.30 -3.99 -1.33
C HIS A 22 11.57 -3.97 0.17
N GLU A 23 12.23 -5.00 0.70
CA GLU A 23 12.58 -5.04 2.12
C GLU A 23 13.64 -4.00 2.52
N LEU A 24 14.58 -3.65 1.62
CA LEU A 24 15.53 -2.57 1.88
C LEU A 24 14.83 -1.22 2.01
N ILE A 25 13.76 -0.97 1.26
CA ILE A 25 12.93 0.23 1.41
C ILE A 25 12.29 0.25 2.80
N HIS A 26 11.76 -0.88 3.29
CA HIS A 26 11.22 -0.97 4.66
C HIS A 26 12.29 -0.69 5.73
N ILE A 27 13.49 -1.24 5.56
CA ILE A 27 14.61 -1.00 6.48
C ILE A 27 15.01 0.48 6.47
N ASP A 28 15.11 1.10 5.29
CA ASP A 28 15.46 2.52 5.15
C ASP A 28 14.37 3.43 5.73
N SER A 29 13.09 3.11 5.49
CA SER A 29 11.94 3.75 6.12
C SER A 29 12.03 3.69 7.65
N ALA A 30 12.26 2.50 8.20
CA ALA A 30 12.35 2.29 9.64
C ALA A 30 13.54 3.02 10.28
N ALA A 31 14.71 2.99 9.64
CA ALA A 31 15.92 3.65 10.12
C ALA A 31 15.75 5.18 10.24
N HIS A 32 14.99 5.78 9.31
CA HIS A 32 14.75 7.22 9.27
C HIS A 32 13.41 7.61 9.91
N GLN A 33 12.68 6.64 10.49
CA GLN A 33 11.34 6.82 11.06
C GLN A 33 10.33 7.45 10.07
N GLY A 34 10.55 7.31 8.75
CA GLY A 34 9.80 7.98 7.68
C GLY A 34 9.57 7.06 6.49
N TYR A 35 8.87 7.50 5.44
CA TYR A 35 8.69 6.72 4.21
C TYR A 35 9.83 7.13 3.30
N SER A 36 10.70 6.19 2.95
CA SER A 36 11.71 6.44 1.92
C SER A 36 11.05 6.41 0.55
N VAL A 37 11.03 7.54 -0.15
CA VAL A 37 10.44 7.73 -1.48
C VAL A 37 11.51 8.27 -2.42
N ALA A 38 12.05 7.41 -3.29
CA ALA A 38 13.10 7.78 -4.25
C ALA A 38 14.29 8.51 -3.59
N GLY A 39 14.73 8.06 -2.41
CA GLY A 39 15.83 8.67 -1.65
C GLY A 39 15.48 9.96 -0.92
N THR A 40 14.21 10.38 -0.93
CA THR A 40 13.68 11.46 -0.08
C THR A 40 12.86 10.88 1.05
N TYR A 41 12.98 11.45 2.25
CA TYR A 41 12.26 10.99 3.42
C TYR A 41 11.02 11.84 3.69
N LEU A 42 9.86 11.20 3.75
CA LEU A 42 8.67 11.80 4.34
C LEU A 42 8.77 11.64 5.86
N ALA A 43 9.15 12.73 6.53
CA ALA A 43 9.44 12.85 7.97
C ALA A 43 8.27 12.36 8.87
N PRO A 44 8.54 12.02 10.14
CA PRO A 44 8.04 10.80 10.77
C PRO A 44 6.54 10.81 11.02
N TYR A 45 5.90 9.71 10.68
CA TYR A 45 4.44 9.66 10.73
C TYR A 45 3.89 8.40 11.43
N VAL A 46 4.55 7.22 11.47
CA VAL A 46 3.98 6.05 12.18
C VAL A 46 3.78 6.32 13.68
N SER A 47 4.63 7.20 14.26
CA SER A 47 4.55 7.65 15.65
C SER A 47 3.75 8.95 15.84
N HIS A 48 3.30 9.59 14.76
CA HIS A 48 2.57 10.85 14.85
C HIS A 48 1.12 10.59 15.30
N ALA A 49 0.65 11.37 16.27
CA ALA A 49 -0.63 11.13 16.94
C ALA A 49 -1.88 11.28 16.05
N SER A 50 -1.73 11.70 14.78
CA SER A 50 -2.80 11.78 13.79
C SER A 50 -3.07 10.46 13.08
N TRP A 51 -2.20 9.46 13.23
CA TRP A 51 -2.44 8.14 12.65
C TRP A 51 -3.52 7.39 13.42
N PRO A 52 -4.42 6.71 12.70
CA PRO A 52 -5.51 5.98 13.31
C PRO A 52 -4.96 4.82 14.15
N PHE A 53 -5.66 4.51 15.24
CA PHE A 53 -5.35 3.37 16.09
C PHE A 53 -5.76 2.03 15.48
N LEU A 54 -6.62 2.04 14.46
CA LEU A 54 -7.16 0.84 13.82
C LEU A 54 -6.02 -0.06 13.33
N ASN A 55 -6.17 -1.35 13.60
CA ASN A 55 -5.33 -2.40 13.06
C ASN A 55 -6.10 -3.27 12.02
N ASN A 56 -5.40 -4.24 11.45
CA ASN A 56 -5.94 -5.13 10.43
C ASN A 56 -7.13 -5.96 10.94
N ALA A 57 -7.10 -6.41 12.20
CA ALA A 57 -8.23 -7.12 12.80
C ALA A 57 -9.47 -6.23 12.94
N ASP A 58 -9.28 -4.97 13.35
CA ASP A 58 -10.37 -4.00 13.45
C ASP A 58 -11.01 -3.77 12.08
N VAL A 59 -10.20 -3.52 11.04
CA VAL A 59 -10.71 -3.30 9.68
C VAL A 59 -11.38 -4.56 9.12
N ALA A 60 -10.79 -5.74 9.34
CA ALA A 60 -11.35 -7.01 8.88
C ALA A 60 -12.74 -7.31 9.45
N ALA A 61 -13.07 -6.79 10.63
CA ALA A 61 -14.41 -6.90 11.22
C ALA A 61 -15.48 -6.12 10.45
N TYR A 62 -15.08 -5.06 9.72
CA TYR A 62 -15.98 -4.22 8.92
C TYR A 62 -16.05 -4.60 7.44
N LEU A 63 -15.23 -5.56 6.98
CA LEU A 63 -15.28 -6.05 5.60
C LEU A 63 -16.39 -7.07 5.41
N SER A 64 -17.16 -6.91 4.34
CA SER A 64 -18.14 -7.90 3.91
C SER A 64 -17.47 -9.20 3.42
N PRO A 65 -18.19 -10.34 3.35
CA PRO A 65 -17.63 -11.56 2.78
C PRO A 65 -17.11 -11.38 1.33
N SER A 66 -17.82 -10.62 0.50
CA SER A 66 -17.39 -10.37 -0.88
C SER A 66 -16.14 -9.51 -0.96
N GLU A 67 -15.97 -8.54 -0.05
CA GLU A 67 -14.77 -7.71 0.04
C GLU A 67 -13.56 -8.50 0.52
N LYS A 68 -13.77 -9.43 1.46
CA LYS A 68 -12.72 -10.35 1.92
C LYS A 68 -12.23 -11.24 0.77
N SER A 69 -13.14 -11.74 -0.06
CA SER A 69 -12.77 -12.51 -1.26
C SER A 69 -12.15 -11.65 -2.37
N ALA A 70 -12.53 -10.38 -2.50
CA ALA A 70 -11.84 -9.48 -3.44
C ALA A 70 -10.38 -9.20 -3.01
N LEU A 71 -10.09 -9.31 -1.71
CA LEU A 71 -8.75 -9.15 -1.13
C LEU A 71 -7.98 -10.47 -0.98
N GLU A 72 -8.49 -11.61 -1.44
CA GLU A 72 -8.04 -12.95 -1.01
C GLU A 72 -6.52 -13.21 -1.05
N PRO A 73 -5.71 -12.61 -1.96
CA PRO A 73 -4.25 -12.69 -1.89
C PRO A 73 -3.64 -11.99 -0.67
N ILE A 74 -4.13 -10.79 -0.30
CA ILE A 74 -3.61 -9.97 0.81
C ILE A 74 -4.36 -10.27 2.12
N TYR A 75 -5.63 -10.65 2.05
CA TYR A 75 -6.41 -10.97 3.24
C TYR A 75 -5.84 -12.18 3.98
N SER A 76 -5.45 -13.21 3.25
CA SER A 76 -4.90 -14.45 3.82
C SER A 76 -3.44 -14.30 4.26
N SER A 77 -2.61 -13.59 3.49
CA SER A 77 -1.17 -13.46 3.71
C SER A 77 -0.79 -12.34 4.68
N TYR A 78 -1.53 -11.23 4.71
CA TYR A 78 -1.15 -10.03 5.46
C TYR A 78 -2.14 -9.72 6.59
N ILE A 79 -3.43 -9.61 6.28
CA ILE A 79 -4.44 -9.21 7.29
C ILE A 79 -4.59 -10.27 8.38
N ARG A 80 -4.71 -11.55 8.00
CA ARG A 80 -4.87 -12.66 8.97
C ARG A 80 -3.58 -12.99 9.72
N GLN A 81 -2.43 -12.96 9.05
CA GLN A 81 -1.16 -13.36 9.66
C GLN A 81 -0.57 -12.26 10.54
N ILE A 82 -0.87 -11.00 10.24
CA ILE A 82 -0.32 -9.83 10.94
C ILE A 82 -1.48 -8.90 11.38
N PRO A 83 -2.36 -9.37 12.28
CA PRO A 83 -3.57 -8.64 12.67
C PRO A 83 -3.31 -7.30 13.36
N GLN A 84 -2.11 -7.10 13.91
CA GLN A 84 -1.69 -5.90 14.61
C GLN A 84 -1.23 -4.76 13.69
N ASN A 85 -0.94 -5.05 12.41
CA ASN A 85 -0.49 -4.02 11.46
C ASN A 85 -1.58 -2.97 11.29
N ARG A 86 -1.16 -1.70 11.18
CA ARG A 86 -2.03 -0.52 11.06
C ARG A 86 -1.91 0.09 9.68
N LEU A 87 -2.71 1.13 9.40
CA LEU A 87 -2.64 1.89 8.14
C LEU A 87 -1.22 2.32 7.77
N GLY A 88 -0.38 2.68 8.76
CA GLY A 88 1.01 3.05 8.54
C GLY A 88 1.83 1.93 7.89
N ASN A 89 1.65 0.69 8.34
CA ASN A 89 2.31 -0.49 7.78
C ASN A 89 1.79 -0.78 6.36
N VAL A 90 0.47 -0.70 6.15
CA VAL A 90 -0.13 -0.90 4.82
C VAL A 90 0.41 0.12 3.81
N LEU A 91 0.56 1.38 4.21
CA LEU A 91 1.15 2.41 3.36
C LEU A 91 2.64 2.21 3.10
N ASP A 92 3.37 1.59 4.03
CA ASP A 92 4.77 1.25 3.80
C ASP A 92 4.90 0.15 2.73
N GLU A 93 4.00 -0.84 2.73
CA GLU A 93 3.91 -1.84 1.66
C GLU A 93 3.58 -1.19 0.31
N VAL A 94 2.59 -0.28 0.28
CA VAL A 94 2.27 0.50 -0.93
C VAL A 94 3.50 1.29 -1.40
N ASN A 95 4.23 1.91 -0.49
CA ASN A 95 5.45 2.65 -0.78
C ASN A 95 6.51 1.75 -1.44
N ALA A 96 6.83 0.62 -0.83
CA ALA A 96 7.86 -0.30 -1.31
C ALA A 96 7.47 -0.93 -2.66
N TYR A 97 6.24 -1.43 -2.82
CA TYR A 97 5.78 -1.95 -4.11
C TYR A 97 5.73 -0.87 -5.20
N SER A 98 5.32 0.36 -4.87
CA SER A 98 5.23 1.44 -5.86
C SER A 98 6.58 1.78 -6.48
N GLN A 99 7.69 1.57 -5.75
CA GLN A 99 9.04 1.87 -6.21
C GLN A 99 9.70 0.70 -6.94
N THR A 100 9.34 -0.55 -6.61
CA THR A 100 9.99 -1.73 -7.17
C THR A 100 9.25 -2.34 -8.36
N VAL A 101 7.91 -2.31 -8.37
CA VAL A 101 7.07 -2.85 -9.45
C VAL A 101 7.37 -2.24 -10.83
N PRO A 102 7.63 -0.92 -10.98
CA PRO A 102 7.93 -0.34 -12.29
C PRO A 102 9.05 -1.05 -13.05
N PHE A 103 10.10 -1.48 -12.33
CA PHE A 103 11.22 -2.22 -12.90
C PHE A 103 10.78 -3.56 -13.50
N LEU A 104 9.98 -4.35 -12.76
CA LEU A 104 9.47 -5.62 -13.28
C LEU A 104 8.54 -5.42 -14.47
N CYS A 105 7.70 -4.38 -14.45
CA CYS A 105 6.79 -4.12 -15.57
C CYS A 105 7.53 -3.78 -16.86
N GLN A 106 8.72 -3.18 -16.77
CA GLN A 106 9.54 -2.79 -17.92
C GLN A 106 10.43 -3.94 -18.39
N GLU A 107 11.07 -4.65 -17.47
CA GLU A 107 12.12 -5.63 -17.79
C GLU A 107 11.59 -7.06 -17.88
N THR A 108 10.66 -7.44 -17.00
CA THR A 108 10.14 -8.81 -16.89
C THR A 108 8.63 -8.85 -16.63
N PRO A 109 7.78 -8.42 -17.60
CA PRO A 109 6.34 -8.23 -17.39
C PRO A 109 5.61 -9.46 -16.84
N GLY A 110 6.03 -10.66 -17.24
CA GLY A 110 5.45 -11.92 -16.73
C GLY A 110 5.67 -12.13 -15.23
N GLN A 111 6.77 -11.62 -14.67
CA GLN A 111 7.08 -11.69 -13.25
C GLN A 111 6.40 -10.55 -12.44
N ALA A 112 6.06 -9.44 -13.09
CA ALA A 112 5.43 -8.29 -12.45
C ALA A 112 4.04 -8.59 -11.87
N VAL A 113 3.32 -9.59 -12.40
CA VAL A 113 1.92 -9.89 -12.07
C VAL A 113 1.68 -10.10 -10.57
N ALA A 114 2.52 -10.90 -9.91
CA ALA A 114 2.35 -11.18 -8.49
C ALA A 114 2.59 -9.92 -7.63
N HIS A 115 3.62 -9.14 -7.94
CA HIS A 115 3.90 -7.87 -7.25
C HIS A 115 2.80 -6.81 -7.52
N LEU A 116 2.22 -6.80 -8.73
CA LEU A 116 1.07 -5.96 -9.07
C LEU A 116 -0.17 -6.34 -8.27
N HIS A 117 -0.47 -7.64 -8.12
CA HIS A 117 -1.55 -8.09 -7.25
C HIS A 117 -1.34 -7.64 -5.80
N ASN A 118 -0.11 -7.69 -5.30
CA ASN A 118 0.20 -7.19 -3.97
C ASN A 118 0.00 -5.68 -3.86
N LEU A 119 0.47 -4.89 -4.83
CA LEU A 119 0.25 -3.44 -4.86
C LEU A 119 -1.23 -3.08 -4.87
N VAL A 120 -2.02 -3.70 -5.77
CA VAL A 120 -3.46 -3.49 -5.89
C VAL A 120 -4.19 -3.88 -4.60
N GLY A 121 -3.81 -5.01 -4.00
CA GLY A 121 -4.40 -5.47 -2.74
C GLY A 121 -4.13 -4.53 -1.56
N HIS A 122 -2.90 -4.04 -1.42
CA HIS A 122 -2.56 -3.08 -0.36
C HIS A 122 -3.22 -1.71 -0.58
N LEU A 123 -3.30 -1.22 -1.82
CA LEU A 123 -4.07 0.00 -2.13
C LEU A 123 -5.56 -0.17 -1.79
N THR A 124 -6.14 -1.31 -2.13
CA THR A 124 -7.53 -1.62 -1.79
C THR A 124 -7.73 -1.67 -0.28
N LEU A 125 -6.75 -2.19 0.47
CA LEU A 125 -6.77 -2.17 1.94
C LEU A 125 -6.69 -0.74 2.49
N VAL A 126 -5.88 0.15 1.92
CA VAL A 126 -5.86 1.59 2.29
C VAL A 126 -7.26 2.19 2.16
N GLU A 127 -7.96 1.94 1.06
CA GLU A 127 -9.33 2.43 0.85
C GLU A 127 -10.29 1.93 1.93
N PHE A 128 -10.18 0.65 2.33
CA PHE A 128 -11.02 0.11 3.39
C PHE A 128 -10.71 0.69 4.77
N TYR A 129 -9.44 0.94 5.07
CA TYR A 129 -9.05 1.66 6.28
C TYR A 129 -9.71 3.05 6.30
N LEU A 130 -9.56 3.81 5.22
CA LEU A 130 -10.08 5.18 5.12
C LEU A 130 -11.62 5.21 5.15
N ARG A 131 -12.28 4.29 4.45
CA ARG A 131 -13.73 4.13 4.52
C ARG A 131 -14.20 3.83 5.94
N THR A 132 -13.55 2.87 6.61
CA THR A 132 -13.89 2.48 7.99
C THR A 132 -13.72 3.67 8.92
N LEU A 133 -12.64 4.44 8.79
CA LEU A 133 -12.43 5.66 9.56
C LEU A 133 -13.53 6.70 9.28
N ARG A 134 -13.84 6.96 8.02
CA ARG A 134 -14.86 7.94 7.62
C ARG A 134 -16.23 7.59 8.19
N GLU A 135 -16.63 6.33 8.12
CA GLU A 135 -17.98 5.89 8.47
C GLU A 135 -18.15 5.57 9.96
N ARG A 136 -17.11 5.07 10.63
CA ARG A 136 -17.20 4.57 12.02
C ARG A 136 -16.43 5.41 13.02
N PHE A 137 -15.39 6.11 12.59
CA PHE A 137 -14.50 6.89 13.45
C PHE A 137 -14.20 8.28 12.86
N PRO A 138 -15.22 9.10 12.54
CA PRO A 138 -15.07 10.32 11.76
C PRO A 138 -14.09 11.33 12.37
N ALA A 139 -13.99 11.40 13.70
CA ALA A 139 -13.01 12.25 14.39
C ALA A 139 -11.55 11.83 14.12
N GLN A 140 -11.29 10.52 14.01
CA GLN A 140 -9.96 10.00 13.63
C GLN A 140 -9.68 10.25 12.14
N HIS A 141 -10.69 10.07 11.29
CA HIS A 141 -10.61 10.42 9.87
C HIS A 141 -10.25 11.90 9.68
N GLU A 142 -10.91 12.80 10.41
CA GLU A 142 -10.62 14.23 10.38
C GLU A 142 -9.20 14.54 10.87
N LYS A 143 -8.76 13.92 11.97
CA LYS A 143 -7.41 14.10 12.50
C LYS A 143 -6.32 13.66 11.51
N LEU A 144 -6.54 12.54 10.83
CA LEU A 144 -5.66 12.02 9.78
C LEU A 144 -5.60 12.99 8.59
N THR A 145 -6.75 13.48 8.14
CA THR A 145 -6.89 14.23 6.88
C THR A 145 -6.63 15.72 7.00
N LYS A 146 -6.84 16.34 8.16
CA LYS A 146 -6.49 17.75 8.41
C LYS A 146 -5.04 17.95 8.81
N ASN A 147 -4.34 16.90 9.22
CA ASN A 147 -2.91 16.99 9.53
C ASN A 147 -2.08 16.99 8.24
N ARG A 148 -1.35 18.09 7.99
CA ARG A 148 -0.54 18.27 6.78
C ARG A 148 0.46 17.14 6.53
N VAL A 149 1.07 16.58 7.58
CA VAL A 149 2.10 15.53 7.45
C VAL A 149 1.45 14.21 7.07
N SER A 150 0.45 13.73 7.84
CA SER A 150 -0.27 12.50 7.53
C SER A 150 -0.98 12.54 6.19
N ARG A 151 -1.66 13.65 5.89
CA ARG A 151 -2.32 13.86 4.59
C ARG A 151 -1.31 13.84 3.46
N GLY A 152 -0.21 14.59 3.58
CA GLY A 152 0.83 14.65 2.56
C GLY A 152 1.47 13.29 2.28
N ALA A 153 1.72 12.49 3.32
CA ALA A 153 2.21 11.12 3.17
C ALA A 153 1.21 10.23 2.44
N LEU A 154 -0.06 10.23 2.88
CA LEU A 154 -1.13 9.45 2.26
C LEU A 154 -1.29 9.82 0.77
N GLU A 155 -1.40 11.10 0.45
CA GLU A 155 -1.54 11.59 -0.93
C GLU A 155 -0.34 11.21 -1.79
N THR A 156 0.89 11.40 -1.28
CA THR A 156 2.11 11.13 -2.04
C THR A 156 2.25 9.65 -2.38
N LEU A 157 2.07 8.77 -1.38
CA LEU A 157 2.24 7.34 -1.56
C LEU A 157 1.16 6.73 -2.46
N VAL A 158 -0.10 7.13 -2.24
CA VAL A 158 -1.21 6.68 -3.08
C VAL A 158 -1.03 7.18 -4.52
N ALA A 159 -0.63 8.43 -4.72
CA ALA A 159 -0.36 8.97 -6.05
C ALA A 159 0.78 8.22 -6.76
N ASN A 160 1.86 7.89 -6.07
CA ASN A 160 2.97 7.12 -6.64
C ASN A 160 2.54 5.71 -7.03
N ALA A 161 1.75 5.04 -6.19
CA ALA A 161 1.19 3.74 -6.51
C ALA A 161 0.29 3.77 -7.75
N TYR A 162 -0.58 4.79 -7.90
CA TYR A 162 -1.38 4.98 -9.11
C TYR A 162 -0.53 5.28 -10.35
N LYS A 163 0.56 6.05 -10.22
CA LYS A 163 1.51 6.25 -11.32
C LYS A 163 2.12 4.92 -11.77
N THR A 164 2.51 4.07 -10.82
CA THR A 164 3.03 2.72 -11.10
C THR A 164 2.00 1.85 -11.80
N LEU A 165 0.76 1.82 -11.31
CA LEU A 165 -0.34 1.09 -11.97
C LEU A 165 -0.57 1.57 -13.41
N ASN A 166 -0.63 2.89 -13.61
CA ASN A 166 -0.79 3.47 -14.94
C ASN A 166 0.35 3.10 -15.89
N LEU A 167 1.61 3.16 -15.44
CA LEU A 167 2.78 2.77 -16.22
C LEU A 167 2.68 1.30 -16.66
N CYS A 168 2.46 0.39 -15.70
CA CYS A 168 2.37 -1.04 -16.00
C CYS A 168 1.18 -1.36 -16.93
N PHE A 169 0.05 -0.67 -16.77
CA PHE A 169 -1.12 -0.83 -17.64
C PHE A 169 -0.84 -0.36 -19.07
N GLN A 170 -0.14 0.76 -19.24
CA GLN A 170 0.31 1.25 -20.56
C GLN A 170 1.28 0.29 -21.25
N LEU A 171 2.03 -0.49 -20.47
CA LEU A 171 2.90 -1.57 -20.97
C LEU A 171 2.14 -2.88 -21.26
N GLY A 172 0.81 -2.90 -21.09
CA GLY A 172 -0.06 -4.02 -21.48
C GLY A 172 -0.44 -4.97 -20.35
N LEU A 173 0.00 -4.72 -19.11
CA LEU A 173 -0.34 -5.55 -17.94
C LEU A 173 -1.72 -5.18 -17.40
N ARG A 174 -2.74 -5.98 -17.74
CA ARG A 174 -4.15 -5.71 -17.38
C ARG A 174 -4.41 -5.80 -15.88
N GLU A 175 -3.57 -6.51 -15.15
CA GLU A 175 -3.56 -6.64 -13.69
C GLU A 175 -3.35 -5.27 -13.03
N ALA A 176 -2.61 -4.38 -13.70
CA ALA A 176 -2.35 -3.03 -13.26
C ALA A 176 -3.48 -2.03 -13.57
N ASP A 177 -4.63 -2.47 -14.08
CA ASP A 177 -5.74 -1.56 -14.41
C ASP A 177 -6.16 -0.75 -13.16
N PRO A 178 -5.91 0.57 -13.13
CA PRO A 178 -6.16 1.41 -11.95
C PRO A 178 -7.65 1.51 -11.60
N ARG A 179 -8.55 1.09 -12.48
CA ARG A 179 -10.00 1.03 -12.24
C ARG A 179 -10.40 -0.16 -11.36
N LYS A 180 -9.50 -1.13 -11.15
CA LYS A 180 -9.72 -2.26 -10.24
C LYS A 180 -9.59 -1.87 -8.77
N VAL A 181 -8.92 -0.76 -8.48
CA VAL A 181 -8.79 -0.23 -7.12
C VAL A 181 -10.02 0.64 -6.82
N PRO A 182 -10.75 0.40 -5.73
CA PRO A 182 -11.79 1.33 -5.28
C PRO A 182 -11.17 2.72 -5.07
N LYS A 183 -11.86 3.79 -5.44
CA LYS A 183 -11.33 5.17 -5.27
C LYS A 183 -12.12 6.03 -4.30
N SER A 184 -13.04 5.41 -3.56
CA SER A 184 -14.11 6.13 -2.88
C SER A 184 -13.66 6.90 -1.63
N ALA A 185 -12.52 6.56 -1.03
CA ALA A 185 -12.02 7.21 0.17
C ALA A 185 -10.80 8.09 -0.09
N THR A 186 -9.93 7.76 -1.06
CA THR A 186 -8.80 8.62 -1.43
C THR A 186 -9.16 9.79 -2.33
N GLU A 187 -10.17 9.68 -3.19
CA GLU A 187 -10.64 10.82 -4.01
C GLU A 187 -11.27 11.92 -3.16
N ALA A 188 -11.84 11.57 -2.00
CA ALA A 188 -12.40 12.53 -1.05
C ALA A 188 -11.37 13.50 -0.43
N PHE A 189 -10.06 13.24 -0.59
CA PHE A 189 -9.00 14.21 -0.21
C PHE A 189 -8.74 15.26 -1.30
N SER A 190 -9.11 14.94 -2.55
CA SER A 190 -8.95 15.81 -3.72
C SER A 190 -10.06 16.86 -3.80
N GLU A 191 -11.22 16.56 -3.21
CA GLU A 191 -12.37 17.45 -3.14
C GLU A 191 -12.37 18.25 -1.82
N GLN A 192 -11.73 19.45 -1.84
CA GLN A 192 -12.09 20.71 -1.12
C GLN A 192 -10.87 21.53 -0.62
N PRO A 193 -10.97 22.87 -0.62
CA PRO A 193 -11.07 23.79 -1.75
C PRO A 193 -9.75 24.58 -1.95
N LYS A 194 -9.67 25.32 -3.06
CA LYS A 194 -8.68 26.40 -3.25
C LYS A 194 -8.87 27.51 -2.22
#